data_AF-A0A0H4X254-F1
#
_entry.id   AF-A0A0H4X254-F1
#
_cell.length_a   1.000
_cell.length_b   1.000
_cell.length_c   1.000
_cell.angle_alpha   90.00
_cell.angle_beta   90.00
_cell.angle_gamma   90.00
#
_symmetry.space_group_name_H-M   'P 1'
#
loop_
_entity.id
_entity.type
_entity.pdbx_description
1 polymer ?
#
loop_
_entity_poly.entity_id
_entity_poly.type
_entity_poly.pdbx_seq_one_letter_code
_entity_poly.pdbx_strand_id
1 'polypeptide(L)'
;MLRIREAQLHALDAVNDDKRVVAIVEQLYVEHPGHVVGQERGAVRRRVAAALQRARAYGLHDDRDLRSFGLLSVVVSERFDAHPPFQRLLADPAVPARGKMTLLFRGATDVDWREAAALPPPADTAYEAQ
;
A
#
# COMPACT_ATOMS: atom_id res chain seq x y z
N MET A 1 -10.16 31.92 13.22
CA MET A 1 -9.17 30.82 13.28
C MET A 1 -9.93 29.50 13.26
N LEU A 2 -9.90 28.74 12.15
CA LEU A 2 -10.59 27.45 12.08
C LEU A 2 -9.87 26.44 12.98
N ARG A 3 -10.50 26.03 14.10
CA ARG A 3 -10.06 24.87 14.88
C ARG A 3 -10.70 23.63 14.25
N ILE A 4 -10.00 23.03 13.29
CA ILE A 4 -10.41 21.73 12.73
C ILE A 4 -10.23 20.69 13.84
N ARG A 5 -11.31 19.99 14.21
CA ARG A 5 -11.26 18.92 15.22
C ARG A 5 -10.62 17.68 14.59
N GLU A 6 -9.85 16.93 15.37
CA GLU A 6 -9.17 15.69 14.94
C GLU A 6 -10.11 14.71 14.21
N ALA A 7 -11.35 14.57 14.67
CA ALA A 7 -12.38 13.76 14.02
C ALA A 7 -12.75 14.23 12.59
N GLN A 8 -12.68 15.54 12.31
CA GLN A 8 -12.96 16.10 10.97
C GLN A 8 -11.78 15.88 10.01
N LEU A 9 -10.55 15.89 10.53
CA LEU A 9 -9.35 15.49 9.79
C LEU A 9 -9.39 14.00 9.43
N HIS A 10 -9.71 13.12 10.38
CA HIS A 10 -9.87 11.69 10.11
C HIS A 10 -10.98 11.38 9.09
N ALA A 11 -12.12 12.08 9.18
CA ALA A 11 -13.20 11.91 8.21
C ALA A 11 -12.78 12.37 6.79
N LEU A 12 -12.01 13.45 6.69
CA LEU A 12 -11.47 13.93 5.42
C LEU A 12 -10.44 12.95 4.83
N ASP A 13 -9.56 12.41 5.67
CA ASP A 13 -8.58 11.40 5.27
C ASP A 13 -9.26 10.12 4.78
N ALA A 14 -10.32 9.67 5.45
CA ALA A 14 -11.10 8.51 5.03
C ALA A 14 -11.75 8.71 3.64
N VAL A 15 -12.35 9.88 3.39
CA VAL A 15 -12.95 10.20 2.08
C VAL A 15 -11.89 10.28 0.98
N ASN A 16 -10.72 10.84 1.29
CA ASN A 16 -9.60 10.90 0.35
C ASN A 16 -9.01 9.51 0.07
N ASP A 17 -8.94 8.66 1.08
CA ASP A 17 -8.47 7.29 0.94
C ASP A 17 -9.43 6.48 0.05
N ASP A 18 -10.75 6.63 0.20
CA ASP A 18 -11.73 5.95 -0.67
C ASP A 18 -11.54 6.32 -2.15
N LYS A 19 -11.40 7.61 -2.46
CA LYS A 19 -11.11 8.07 -3.84
C LYS A 19 -9.78 7.50 -4.34
N ARG A 20 -8.76 7.46 -3.48
CA ARG A 20 -7.44 6.93 -3.83
C ARG A 20 -7.49 5.43 -4.08
N VAL A 21 -8.22 4.67 -3.27
CA VAL A 21 -8.45 3.24 -3.48
C VAL A 21 -9.09 3.01 -4.84
N VAL A 22 -10.15 3.76 -5.18
CA VAL A 22 -10.82 3.65 -6.50
C VAL A 22 -9.81 3.89 -7.62
N ALA A 23 -9.03 4.98 -7.57
CA ALA A 23 -8.06 5.30 -8.60
C ALA A 23 -6.96 4.23 -8.76
N ILE A 24 -6.45 3.68 -7.65
CA ILE A 24 -5.46 2.60 -7.69
C ILE A 24 -6.06 1.33 -8.29
N VAL A 25 -7.29 0.96 -7.90
CA VAL A 25 -7.97 -0.23 -8.45
C VAL A 25 -8.21 -0.06 -9.95
N GLU A 26 -8.71 1.09 -10.40
CA GLU A 26 -8.88 1.37 -11.82
C GLU A 26 -7.57 1.23 -12.59
N GLN A 27 -6.50 1.83 -12.06
CA GLN A 27 -5.17 1.70 -12.64
C GLN A 27 -4.69 0.25 -12.70
N LEU A 28 -4.90 -0.56 -11.65
CA LEU A 28 -4.51 -1.97 -11.65
C LEU A 28 -5.20 -2.76 -12.77
N TYR A 29 -6.49 -2.52 -13.01
CA TYR A 29 -7.22 -3.21 -14.08
C TYR A 29 -6.82 -2.73 -15.49
N VAL A 30 -6.29 -1.52 -15.63
CA VAL A 30 -5.84 -0.96 -16.93
C VAL A 30 -4.38 -1.30 -17.22
N GLU A 31 -3.48 -1.05 -16.27
CA GLU A 31 -2.03 -1.10 -16.45
C GLU A 31 -1.41 -2.43 -16.01
N HIS A 32 -2.05 -3.14 -15.08
CA HIS A 32 -1.54 -4.38 -14.49
C HIS A 32 -2.56 -5.53 -14.49
N PRO A 33 -3.28 -5.79 -15.61
CA PRO A 33 -4.38 -6.75 -15.61
C PRO A 33 -3.94 -8.15 -15.17
N GLY A 34 -2.71 -8.58 -15.47
CA GLY A 34 -2.18 -9.88 -15.05
C GLY A 34 -2.19 -10.12 -13.53
N HIS A 35 -2.20 -9.06 -12.71
CA HIS A 35 -2.23 -9.15 -11.24
C HIS A 35 -3.64 -9.10 -10.64
N VAL A 36 -4.67 -8.84 -11.45
CA VAL A 36 -6.07 -8.68 -11.00
C VAL A 36 -7.10 -9.45 -11.84
N VAL A 37 -6.68 -10.07 -12.95
CA VAL A 37 -7.53 -10.95 -13.77
C VAL A 37 -8.07 -12.09 -12.92
N GLY A 38 -9.36 -12.36 -13.04
CA GLY A 38 -10.06 -13.40 -12.27
C GLY A 38 -10.37 -13.01 -10.82
N GLN A 39 -9.93 -11.85 -10.35
CA GLN A 39 -10.27 -11.37 -9.01
C GLN A 39 -11.52 -10.49 -9.03
N GLU A 40 -12.34 -10.66 -7.99
CA GLU A 40 -13.49 -9.81 -7.71
C GLU A 40 -13.00 -8.39 -7.35
N ARG A 41 -13.59 -7.36 -7.98
CA ARG A 41 -13.14 -5.96 -7.83
C ARG A 41 -13.19 -5.49 -6.37
N GLY A 42 -14.22 -5.87 -5.62
CA GLY A 42 -14.36 -5.60 -4.20
C GLY A 42 -13.24 -6.22 -3.35
N ALA A 43 -12.79 -7.44 -3.67
CA ALA A 43 -11.64 -8.06 -3.02
C ALA A 43 -10.35 -7.27 -3.26
N VAL A 44 -10.08 -6.86 -4.50
CA VAL A 44 -8.94 -5.98 -4.83
C VAL A 44 -9.05 -4.65 -4.09
N ARG A 45 -10.25 -4.07 -4.04
CA ARG A 45 -10.53 -2.83 -3.28
C ARG A 45 -10.19 -2.97 -1.80
N ARG A 46 -10.61 -4.06 -1.15
CA ARG A 46 -10.31 -4.35 0.26
C ARG A 46 -8.81 -4.47 0.52
N ARG A 47 -8.08 -5.18 -0.34
CA ARG A 47 -6.62 -5.34 -0.23
C ARG A 47 -5.88 -4.01 -0.36
N VAL A 48 -6.24 -3.19 -1.35
CA VAL A 48 -5.66 -1.86 -1.54
C VAL A 48 -5.98 -0.95 -0.34
N ALA A 49 -7.22 -0.97 0.16
CA ALA A 49 -7.58 -0.19 1.36
C ALA A 49 -6.75 -0.59 2.59
N ALA A 50 -6.60 -1.90 2.84
CA ALA A 50 -5.77 -2.41 3.92
C ALA A 50 -4.28 -2.01 3.75
N ALA A 51 -3.77 -2.01 2.52
CA ALA A 51 -2.43 -1.54 2.23
C ALA A 51 -2.24 -0.05 2.52
N LEU A 52 -3.23 0.80 2.17
CA LEU A 52 -3.16 2.22 2.49
C LEU A 52 -3.18 2.46 4.01
N GLN A 53 -3.96 1.69 4.78
CA GLN A 53 -3.92 1.77 6.25
C GLN A 53 -2.53 1.43 6.80
N ARG A 54 -1.87 0.39 6.27
CA ARG A 54 -0.48 0.07 6.63
C ARG A 54 0.50 1.17 6.23
N ALA A 55 0.34 1.76 5.04
CA ALA A 55 1.15 2.88 4.57
C ALA A 55 1.09 4.07 5.54
N ARG A 56 -0.09 4.40 6.07
CA ARG A 56 -0.26 5.44 7.09
C ARG A 56 0.50 5.13 8.38
N ALA A 57 0.56 3.87 8.79
CA ALA A 57 1.32 3.47 9.98
C ALA A 57 2.83 3.70 9.83
N TYR A 58 3.36 3.73 8.59
CA TYR A 58 4.74 4.12 8.30
C TYR A 58 4.95 5.64 8.17
N GLY A 59 3.89 6.43 8.37
CA GLY A 59 3.88 7.88 8.23
C GLY A 59 3.75 8.37 6.80
N LEU A 60 3.32 7.53 5.85
CA LEU A 60 3.13 7.98 4.46
C LEU A 60 1.88 8.85 4.37
N HIS A 61 2.04 10.10 3.89
CA HIS A 61 0.94 11.04 3.76
C HIS A 61 0.73 11.63 2.38
N ASP A 62 1.74 11.63 1.52
CA ASP A 62 1.61 12.18 0.18
C ASP A 62 1.01 11.17 -0.81
N ASP A 63 0.29 11.71 -1.80
CA ASP A 63 -0.44 10.92 -2.79
C ASP A 63 0.44 9.96 -3.58
N ARG A 64 1.67 10.39 -3.89
CA ARG A 64 2.59 9.61 -4.71
C ARG A 64 3.05 8.36 -3.96
N ASP A 65 3.52 8.53 -2.73
CA ASP A 65 4.00 7.42 -1.92
C ASP A 65 2.87 6.46 -1.56
N LEU A 66 1.68 6.98 -1.23
CA LEU A 66 0.49 6.15 -0.97
C LEU A 66 0.06 5.34 -2.21
N ARG A 67 0.05 5.96 -3.39
CA ARG A 67 -0.25 5.27 -4.65
C ARG A 67 0.76 4.18 -4.94
N SER A 68 2.06 4.48 -4.84
CA SER A 68 3.12 3.50 -5.05
C SER A 68 3.00 2.32 -4.08
N PHE A 69 2.75 2.59 -2.80
CA PHE A 69 2.57 1.55 -1.79
C PHE A 69 1.37 0.65 -2.11
N GLY A 70 0.21 1.25 -2.44
CA GLY A 70 -0.99 0.50 -2.80
C GLY A 70 -0.80 -0.39 -4.03
N LEU A 71 -0.13 0.11 -5.07
CA LEU A 71 0.20 -0.70 -6.26
C LEU A 71 1.13 -1.87 -5.93
N LEU A 72 2.20 -1.63 -5.17
CA LEU A 72 3.16 -2.69 -4.79
C LEU A 72 2.50 -3.78 -3.93
N SER A 73 1.51 -3.42 -3.11
CA SER A 73 0.75 -4.40 -2.32
C SER A 73 -0.03 -5.41 -3.19
N VAL A 74 -0.27 -5.09 -4.45
CA VAL A 74 -0.96 -6.00 -5.40
C VAL A 74 0.03 -6.62 -6.39
N VAL A 75 0.98 -5.84 -6.90
CA VAL A 75 1.91 -6.26 -7.95
C VAL A 75 3.06 -7.13 -7.41
N VAL A 76 3.56 -6.82 -6.20
CA VAL A 76 4.69 -7.55 -5.60
C VAL A 76 4.18 -8.60 -4.63
N SER A 77 3.56 -8.16 -3.54
CA SER A 77 2.99 -9.03 -2.51
C SER A 77 2.16 -8.15 -1.60
N GLU A 78 1.06 -8.71 -1.06
CA GLU A 78 0.26 -8.00 -0.06
C GLU A 78 1.08 -7.59 1.17
N ARG A 79 2.16 -8.32 1.45
CA ARG A 79 3.04 -8.06 2.60
C ARG A 79 4.44 -7.65 2.18
N PHE A 80 4.63 -7.09 0.98
CA PHE A 80 5.97 -6.68 0.52
C PHE A 80 6.69 -5.81 1.56
N ASP A 81 5.94 -4.95 2.26
CA ASP A 81 6.44 -4.06 3.32
C ASP A 81 6.97 -4.78 4.56
N ALA A 82 6.66 -6.06 4.74
CA ALA A 82 7.21 -6.91 5.80
C ALA A 82 8.56 -7.54 5.46
N HIS A 83 9.05 -7.39 4.22
CA HIS A 83 10.39 -7.84 3.85
C HIS A 83 11.43 -7.03 4.66
N PRO A 84 12.41 -7.66 5.35
CA PRO A 84 13.19 -6.96 6.37
C PRO A 84 13.91 -5.67 5.94
N PRO A 85 14.56 -5.60 4.75
CA PRO A 85 15.09 -4.35 4.21
C PRO A 85 14.03 -3.26 4.02
N PHE A 86 12.84 -3.60 3.50
CA PHE A 86 11.76 -2.65 3.24
C PHE A 86 11.14 -2.17 4.54
N GLN A 87 10.85 -3.10 5.45
CA GLN A 87 10.32 -2.80 6.76
C GLN A 87 11.26 -1.86 7.53
N ARG A 88 12.57 -2.13 7.49
CA ARG A 88 13.57 -1.29 8.17
C ARG A 88 13.53 0.14 7.66
N LEU A 89 13.48 0.36 6.35
CA LEU A 89 13.40 1.70 5.76
C LEU A 89 12.07 2.40 6.05
N LEU A 90 10.95 1.67 5.91
CA LEU A 90 9.62 2.23 6.09
C LEU A 90 9.31 2.57 7.55
N ALA A 91 9.79 1.76 8.49
CA ALA A 91 9.60 1.98 9.92
C ALA A 91 10.60 2.96 10.55
N ASP A 92 11.69 3.32 9.86
CA ASP A 92 12.69 4.23 10.41
C ASP A 92 12.12 5.66 10.59
N PRO A 93 12.08 6.19 11.83
CA PRO A 93 11.62 7.55 12.10
C PRO A 93 12.64 8.63 11.67
N ALA A 94 13.91 8.28 11.47
CA ALA A 94 14.93 9.20 10.97
C ALA A 94 14.78 9.45 9.46
N VAL A 95 14.09 8.57 8.73
CA VAL A 95 13.78 8.76 7.32
C VAL A 95 12.52 9.64 7.20
N PRO A 96 12.59 10.80 6.52
CA PRO A 96 11.44 11.67 6.33
C PRO A 96 10.30 10.92 5.63
N ALA A 97 9.09 11.02 6.19
CA ALA A 97 7.86 10.42 5.65
C ALA A 97 7.71 10.62 4.13
N ARG A 98 7.93 11.86 3.67
CA ARG A 98 7.88 12.22 2.26
C ARG A 98 9.08 11.64 1.52
N GLY A 99 8.81 10.79 0.52
CA GLY A 99 9.84 10.23 -0.34
C GLY A 99 10.44 8.92 0.19
N LYS A 100 9.88 8.34 1.25
CA LYS A 100 10.24 6.99 1.71
C LYS A 100 10.13 5.98 0.57
N MET A 101 9.06 6.03 -0.23
CA MET A 101 8.93 5.12 -1.37
C MET A 101 9.99 5.38 -2.44
N THR A 102 10.36 6.65 -2.67
CA THR A 102 11.46 6.99 -3.60
C THR A 102 12.80 6.41 -3.12
N LEU A 103 13.08 6.46 -1.82
CA LEU A 103 14.29 5.86 -1.25
C LEU A 103 14.24 4.33 -1.34
N LEU A 104 13.09 3.72 -1.07
CA LEU A 104 12.87 2.28 -1.23
C LEU A 104 13.18 1.83 -2.66
N PHE A 105 12.63 2.51 -3.68
CA PHE A 105 12.93 2.18 -5.08
C PHE A 105 14.39 2.35 -5.48
N ARG A 106 15.13 3.27 -4.85
CA ARG A 106 16.55 3.52 -5.13
C ARG A 106 17.48 2.58 -4.39
N GLY A 107 17.09 2.14 -3.20
CA GLY A 107 17.92 1.33 -2.31
C GLY A 107 17.67 -0.17 -2.40
N ALA A 108 16.49 -0.59 -2.87
CA ALA A 108 16.13 -2.00 -3.01
C ALA A 108 16.85 -2.65 -4.20
N THR A 109 17.44 -3.81 -3.97
CA THR A 109 18.06 -4.66 -4.99
C THR A 109 17.04 -5.60 -5.64
N ASP A 110 17.39 -6.18 -6.78
CA ASP A 110 16.56 -7.20 -7.44
C ASP A 110 16.31 -8.43 -6.55
N VAL A 111 17.25 -8.74 -5.64
CA VAL A 111 17.08 -9.83 -4.67
C VAL A 111 16.01 -9.45 -3.67
N ASP A 112 16.04 -8.24 -3.11
CA ASP A 112 15.05 -7.77 -2.15
C ASP A 112 13.64 -7.79 -2.75
N TRP A 113 13.49 -7.35 -4.00
CA TRP A 113 12.21 -7.38 -4.71
C TRP A 113 11.68 -8.80 -4.91
N ARG A 114 12.56 -9.74 -5.27
CA ARG A 114 12.19 -11.15 -5.46
C ARG A 114 11.78 -11.81 -4.15
N GLU A 115 12.53 -11.54 -3.08
CA GLU A 115 12.22 -12.06 -1.75
C GLU A 115 10.92 -11.48 -1.19
N ALA A 116 10.68 -10.18 -1.39
CA ALA A 116 9.42 -9.54 -1.05
C ALA A 116 8.22 -10.11 -1.82
N ALA A 117 8.40 -10.44 -3.12
CA ALA A 117 7.38 -11.07 -3.94
C ALA A 117 7.08 -12.51 -3.50
N ALA A 118 8.06 -13.20 -2.90
CA ALA A 118 7.90 -14.57 -2.39
C ALA A 118 7.24 -14.64 -1.00
N LEU A 119 6.94 -13.49 -0.37
CA LEU A 119 6.29 -13.47 0.93
C LEU A 119 4.87 -14.06 0.85
N PRO A 120 4.50 -14.96 1.79
CA PRO A 120 3.17 -15.55 1.80
C PRO A 120 2.10 -14.48 2.04
N PRO A 121 0.87 -14.71 1.56
CA PRO A 121 -0.26 -13.83 1.87
C PRO A 121 -0.55 -13.82 3.38
N PRO A 122 -1.27 -12.81 3.90
CA PRO A 122 -1.68 -12.77 5.31
C PRO A 122 -2.47 -14.02 5.69
N ALA A 123 -2.23 -14.56 6.90
CA ALA A 123 -2.90 -15.77 7.39
C ALA A 123 -4.44 -15.69 7.33
N ASP A 124 -5.00 -14.49 7.44
CA ASP A 124 -6.46 -14.25 7.45
C ASP A 124 -7.10 -14.32 6.05
N THR A 125 -6.30 -14.35 4.97
CA THR A 125 -6.79 -14.46 3.59
C THR A 125 -6.87 -15.90 3.08
N ALA A 126 -6.38 -16.87 3.86
CA ALA A 126 -6.32 -18.28 3.45
C ALA A 126 -7.69 -19.01 3.47
N TYR A 127 -8.78 -18.33 3.88
CA TYR A 127 -10.08 -18.97 4.13
C TYR A 127 -11.18 -18.70 3.08
N GLU A 128 -10.94 -17.89 2.03
CA GLU A 128 -11.98 -17.57 1.02
C GLU A 128 -11.90 -18.40 -0.28
N ALA A 129 -11.20 -19.54 -0.27
CA ALA A 129 -11.17 -20.46 -1.40
C ALA A 129 -11.76 -21.84 -1.02
N GLN A 130 -13.07 -21.87 -0.73
CA GLN A 130 -13.90 -23.08 -0.75
C GLN A 130 -15.26 -22.78 -1.39
#